data_AF-A0A952HYU5-F1
#
_entry.id   AF-A0A952HYU5-F1
#
_cell.length_a   1.000
_cell.length_b   1.000
_cell.length_c   1.000
_cell.angle_alpha   90.00
_cell.angle_beta   90.00
_cell.angle_gamma   90.00
#
_symmetry.space_group_name_H-M   'P 1'
#
loop_
_entity.id
_entity.type
_entity.pdbx_description
1 polymer ?
#
loop_
_entity_poly.entity_id
_entity_poly.type
_entity_poly.pdbx_seq_one_letter_code
_entity_poly.pdbx_strand_id
1 'polypeptide(L)'
;MPKRTRIKICGITRSCDAIAAVEAGVDALGFVFVQDSSRYLPVASAAQIANALPPFVSRVGLFLNHSRTEVQQVLDAIPDCMPQFHGNESAEFCDSFERPYIKAVSVTDGIPDAETLTTYTKAVAFLFDSHALGKLGGTGKTFDWDLLSGLSNIRVILAGGLNESNVQKAIRQVRPYAV
;
A
#
# COMPACT_ATOMS: atom_id res chain seq x y z
N MET A 1 -8.11 19.08 -6.44
CA MET A 1 -7.73 17.65 -6.53
C MET A 1 -6.33 17.55 -7.13
N PRO A 2 -5.47 16.61 -6.72
CA PRO A 2 -4.03 16.73 -6.97
C PRO A 2 -3.76 16.76 -8.48
N LYS A 3 -3.04 17.78 -8.94
CA LYS A 3 -2.65 17.93 -10.36
C LYS A 3 -1.66 16.84 -10.83
N ARG A 4 -1.16 15.99 -9.91
CA ARG A 4 -0.18 14.92 -10.16
C ARG A 4 -0.58 13.63 -9.43
N THR A 5 -0.27 12.48 -10.01
CA THR A 5 -0.33 11.16 -9.35
C THR A 5 0.72 11.08 -8.23
N ARG A 6 0.34 10.55 -7.07
CA ARG A 6 1.25 10.34 -5.93
C ARG A 6 2.10 9.09 -6.12
N ILE A 7 3.25 9.04 -5.45
CA ILE A 7 4.21 7.92 -5.55
C ILE A 7 4.46 7.30 -4.18
N LYS A 8 4.32 5.97 -4.09
CA LYS A 8 4.70 5.18 -2.92
C LYS A 8 5.80 4.18 -3.28
N ILE A 9 6.91 4.20 -2.54
CA ILE A 9 7.93 3.15 -2.64
C ILE A 9 7.74 2.17 -1.48
N CYS A 10 7.53 0.89 -1.80
CA CYS A 10 7.19 -0.15 -0.84
C CYS A 10 8.37 -1.10 -0.56
N GLY A 11 8.48 -1.60 0.67
CA GLY A 11 9.51 -2.55 1.06
C GLY A 11 10.86 -1.91 1.38
N ILE A 12 10.85 -0.73 1.99
CA ILE A 12 12.06 -0.08 2.50
C ILE A 12 12.60 -0.88 3.68
N THR A 13 13.89 -1.24 3.60
CA THR A 13 14.59 -1.98 4.66
C THR A 13 15.83 -1.26 5.20
N ARG A 14 16.29 -0.19 4.52
CA ARG A 14 17.50 0.57 4.88
C ARG A 14 17.23 2.06 4.89
N SER A 15 17.84 2.78 5.83
CA SER A 15 17.70 4.24 5.95
C SER A 15 18.19 4.99 4.71
N CYS A 16 19.27 4.53 4.07
CA CYS A 16 19.79 5.15 2.85
C CYS A 16 18.79 5.10 1.68
N ASP A 17 18.07 3.98 1.52
CA ASP A 17 17.03 3.85 0.49
C ASP A 17 15.83 4.75 0.81
N ALA A 18 15.46 4.85 2.09
CA ALA A 18 14.43 5.77 2.55
C ALA A 18 14.77 7.22 2.18
N ILE A 19 15.99 7.66 2.50
CA ILE A 19 16.48 9.02 2.20
C ILE A 19 16.50 9.27 0.69
N ALA A 20 17.09 8.34 -0.09
CA ALA A 20 17.16 8.47 -1.54
C ALA A 20 15.76 8.57 -2.17
N ALA A 21 14.80 7.77 -1.69
CA ALA A 21 13.41 7.83 -2.17
C ALA A 21 12.75 9.18 -1.81
N VAL A 22 12.97 9.69 -0.60
CA VAL A 22 12.49 11.01 -0.18
C VAL A 22 13.06 12.13 -1.05
N GLU A 23 14.36 12.11 -1.31
CA GLU A 23 15.03 13.09 -2.18
C GLU A 23 14.52 13.03 -3.63
N ALA A 24 14.10 11.84 -4.10
CA ALA A 24 13.44 11.66 -5.39
C ALA A 24 11.98 12.16 -5.42
N GLY A 25 11.42 12.62 -4.29
CA GLY A 25 10.11 13.27 -4.23
C GLY A 25 8.91 12.34 -4.07
N VAL A 26 9.11 11.17 -3.45
CA VAL A 26 8.03 10.23 -3.13
C VAL A 26 7.08 10.81 -2.08
N ASP A 27 5.80 10.44 -2.15
CA ASP A 27 4.78 10.87 -1.20
C ASP A 27 4.65 9.93 0.00
N ALA A 28 5.05 8.67 -0.15
CA ALA A 28 4.93 7.65 0.89
C ALA A 28 6.02 6.57 0.81
N LEU A 29 6.38 6.02 1.97
CA LEU A 29 7.25 4.85 2.10
C LEU A 29 6.51 3.70 2.79
N GLY A 30 6.70 2.49 2.27
CA GLY A 30 6.10 1.26 2.80
C GLY A 30 7.09 0.38 3.53
N PHE A 31 6.73 -0.07 4.74
CA PHE A 31 7.45 -1.04 5.55
C PHE A 31 6.67 -2.35 5.57
N VAL A 32 7.35 -3.49 5.41
CA VAL A 32 6.70 -4.81 5.31
C VAL A 32 6.92 -5.57 6.60
N PHE A 33 5.84 -5.92 7.29
CA PHE A 33 5.89 -6.64 8.58
C PHE A 33 5.67 -8.15 8.44
N VAL A 34 5.60 -8.67 7.21
CA VAL A 34 5.43 -10.08 6.90
C VAL A 34 6.77 -10.82 7.00
N GLN A 35 6.93 -11.71 7.99
CA GLN A 35 8.21 -12.39 8.28
C GLN A 35 8.80 -13.17 7.10
N ASP A 36 7.95 -13.85 6.32
CA ASP A 36 8.38 -14.63 5.15
C ASP A 36 8.83 -13.75 3.96
N SER A 37 8.79 -12.42 4.11
CA SER A 37 9.22 -11.50 3.07
C SER A 37 10.72 -11.26 3.08
N SER A 38 11.32 -11.29 1.88
CA SER A 38 12.68 -10.77 1.67
C SER A 38 12.82 -9.28 1.98
N ARG A 39 11.68 -8.57 2.10
CA ARG A 39 11.59 -7.15 2.46
C ARG A 39 11.09 -6.95 3.90
N TYR A 40 11.02 -8.01 4.69
CA TYR A 40 10.62 -7.96 6.09
C TYR A 40 11.51 -7.00 6.86
N LEU A 41 10.90 -6.19 7.73
CA LEU A 41 11.60 -5.31 8.64
C LEU A 41 11.03 -5.46 10.05
N PRO A 42 11.89 -5.72 11.07
CA PRO A 42 11.45 -5.72 12.47
C PRO A 42 10.87 -4.36 12.88
N VAL A 43 9.87 -4.37 13.77
CA VAL A 43 9.15 -3.17 14.23
C VAL A 43 10.11 -2.09 14.75
N ALA A 44 11.11 -2.46 15.55
CA ALA A 44 12.10 -1.52 16.08
C ALA A 44 12.89 -0.82 14.96
N SER A 45 13.34 -1.58 13.95
CA SER A 45 14.07 -1.03 12.80
C SER A 45 13.18 -0.15 11.93
N ALA A 46 11.91 -0.55 11.72
CA ALA A 46 10.94 0.26 11.00
C ALA A 46 10.67 1.59 11.70
N ALA A 47 10.52 1.58 13.02
CA ALA A 47 10.32 2.79 13.82
C ALA A 47 11.53 3.75 13.73
N GLN A 48 12.76 3.22 13.76
CA GLN A 48 13.96 4.02 13.57
C GLN A 48 13.97 4.75 12.22
N ILE A 49 13.67 4.02 11.12
CA ILE A 49 13.61 4.63 9.79
C ILE A 49 12.46 5.64 9.72
N ALA A 50 11.27 5.26 10.18
CA ALA A 50 10.06 6.09 10.16
C ALA A 50 10.23 7.42 10.92
N ASN A 51 10.95 7.41 12.05
CA ASN A 51 11.19 8.61 12.85
C ASN A 51 12.21 9.56 12.20
N ALA A 52 13.09 9.05 11.31
CA ALA A 52 14.03 9.87 10.57
C ALA A 52 13.42 10.53 9.32
N LEU A 53 12.21 10.16 8.91
CA LEU A 53 11.56 10.70 7.72
C LEU A 53 11.02 12.12 7.96
N PRO A 54 11.05 13.00 6.94
CA PRO A 54 10.46 14.33 7.03
C PRO A 54 8.93 14.28 7.23
N PRO A 55 8.31 15.36 7.73
CA PRO A 55 6.90 15.37 8.12
C PRO A 55 5.91 15.15 6.96
N PHE A 56 6.28 15.45 5.71
CA PHE A 56 5.39 15.38 4.56
C PHE A 56 5.50 14.08 3.74
N VAL A 57 6.14 13.05 4.30
CA VAL A 57 6.24 11.71 3.70
C VAL A 57 5.46 10.73 4.57
N SER A 58 4.44 10.10 4.00
CA SER A 58 3.59 9.16 4.73
C SER A 58 4.35 7.87 5.06
N ARG A 59 4.13 7.36 6.28
CA ARG A 59 4.61 6.04 6.70
C ARG A 59 3.49 5.04 6.47
N VAL A 60 3.75 3.97 5.72
CA VAL A 60 2.74 2.94 5.43
C VAL A 60 3.23 1.58 5.93
N GLY A 61 2.44 0.91 6.75
CA GLY A 61 2.76 -0.43 7.26
C GLY A 61 1.97 -1.49 6.52
N LEU A 62 2.65 -2.41 5.84
CA LEU A 62 2.02 -3.52 5.13
C LEU A 62 1.88 -4.72 6.06
N PHE A 63 0.63 -5.15 6.24
CA PHE A 63 0.24 -6.32 6.99
C PHE A 63 -0.39 -7.36 6.06
N LEU A 64 -0.22 -8.63 6.42
CA LEU A 64 -0.81 -9.75 5.71
C LEU A 64 -1.38 -10.75 6.70
N ASN A 65 -2.70 -10.69 6.93
CA ASN A 65 -3.43 -11.55 7.87
C ASN A 65 -2.81 -11.58 9.29
N HIS A 66 -2.21 -10.47 9.71
CA HIS A 66 -1.64 -10.36 11.05
C HIS A 66 -2.75 -10.31 12.09
N SER A 67 -2.47 -10.82 13.28
CA SER A 67 -3.36 -10.67 14.43
C SER A 67 -3.49 -9.20 14.82
N ARG A 68 -4.59 -8.88 15.52
CA ARG A 68 -4.82 -7.53 16.05
C ARG A 68 -3.65 -7.04 16.91
N THR A 69 -3.08 -7.91 17.73
CA THR A 69 -1.96 -7.59 18.61
C THR A 69 -0.72 -7.20 17.81
N GLU A 70 -0.38 -7.95 16.76
CA GLU A 70 0.78 -7.66 15.92
C GLU A 70 0.63 -6.33 15.16
N VAL A 71 -0.56 -6.04 14.63
CA VAL A 71 -0.85 -4.75 14.00
C VAL A 71 -0.74 -3.62 15.02
N GLN A 72 -1.35 -3.79 16.21
CA GLN A 72 -1.32 -2.77 17.25
C GLN A 72 0.10 -2.44 17.72
N GLN A 73 0.97 -3.46 17.88
CA GLN A 73 2.37 -3.25 18.23
C GLN A 73 3.10 -2.33 17.25
N VAL A 74 2.82 -2.44 15.95
CA VAL A 74 3.39 -1.55 14.93
C VAL A 74 2.81 -0.14 15.05
N LEU A 75 1.50 -0.03 15.24
CA LEU A 75 0.81 1.27 15.33
C LEU A 75 1.21 2.04 16.60
N ASP A 76 1.53 1.34 17.68
CA ASP A 76 2.05 1.96 18.91
C ASP A 76 3.49 2.45 18.72
N ALA A 77 4.32 1.68 18.00
CA ALA A 77 5.71 2.05 17.72
C ALA A 77 5.84 3.16 16.67
N ILE A 78 4.87 3.28 15.76
CA ILE A 78 4.82 4.28 14.69
C ILE A 78 3.42 4.91 14.67
N PRO A 79 3.15 5.91 15.54
CA PRO A 79 1.79 6.46 15.71
C PRO A 79 1.14 6.95 14.41
N ASP A 80 1.92 7.59 13.52
CA ASP A 80 1.43 8.14 12.24
C ASP A 80 1.42 7.11 11.08
N CYS A 81 1.60 5.82 11.38
CA CYS A 81 1.58 4.76 10.38
C CYS A 81 0.18 4.58 9.78
N MET A 82 0.07 4.66 8.47
CA MET A 82 -1.11 4.26 7.70
C MET A 82 -1.08 2.74 7.52
N PRO A 83 -2.03 1.97 8.08
CA PRO A 83 -2.13 0.55 7.83
C PRO A 83 -2.45 0.28 6.36
N GLN A 84 -1.78 -0.72 5.78
CA GLN A 84 -2.10 -1.29 4.49
C GLN A 84 -2.36 -2.79 4.68
N PHE A 85 -3.63 -3.19 4.65
CA PHE A 85 -4.07 -4.58 4.82
C PHE A 85 -4.05 -5.29 3.47
N HIS A 86 -3.13 -6.24 3.32
CA HIS A 86 -2.80 -6.87 2.04
C HIS A 86 -3.29 -8.32 1.92
N GLY A 87 -4.01 -8.83 2.92
CA GLY A 87 -4.52 -10.19 2.98
C GLY A 87 -6.04 -10.27 2.83
N ASN A 88 -6.60 -11.33 3.41
CA ASN A 88 -8.03 -11.63 3.46
C ASN A 88 -8.71 -10.97 4.67
N GLU A 89 -8.14 -9.90 5.22
CA GLU A 89 -8.71 -9.23 6.38
C GLU A 89 -10.10 -8.68 6.05
N SER A 90 -11.09 -8.96 6.89
CA SER A 90 -12.46 -8.49 6.71
C SER A 90 -12.56 -6.97 6.94
N ALA A 91 -13.65 -6.37 6.48
CA ALA A 91 -13.95 -4.96 6.74
C ALA A 91 -14.02 -4.68 8.24
N GLU A 92 -14.68 -5.56 9.02
CA GLU A 92 -14.81 -5.43 10.47
C GLU A 92 -13.45 -5.45 11.16
N PHE A 93 -12.54 -6.34 10.74
CA PHE A 93 -11.18 -6.38 11.28
C PHE A 93 -10.43 -5.08 10.99
N CYS A 94 -10.43 -4.64 9.73
CA CYS A 94 -9.71 -3.44 9.30
C CYS A 94 -10.27 -2.18 9.99
N ASP A 95 -11.59 -2.04 10.05
CA ASP A 95 -12.28 -0.90 10.65
C ASP A 95 -12.08 -0.83 12.17
N SER A 96 -11.88 -1.98 12.83
CA SER A 96 -11.73 -2.04 14.28
C SER A 96 -10.54 -1.24 14.84
N PHE A 97 -9.53 -0.92 14.02
CA PHE A 97 -8.40 -0.09 14.43
C PHE A 97 -8.75 1.39 14.55
N GLU A 98 -9.99 1.80 14.22
CA GLU A 98 -10.51 3.16 14.37
C GLU A 98 -9.68 4.23 13.66
N ARG A 99 -9.06 3.85 12.54
CA ARG A 99 -8.13 4.69 11.77
C ARG A 99 -8.32 4.51 10.27
N PRO A 100 -8.01 5.53 9.46
CA PRO A 100 -7.87 5.37 8.02
C PRO A 100 -6.89 4.26 7.66
N TYR A 101 -7.19 3.49 6.61
CA TYR A 101 -6.28 2.47 6.06
C TYR A 101 -6.36 2.36 4.54
N ILE A 102 -5.41 1.64 3.96
CA ILE A 102 -5.42 1.19 2.56
C ILE A 102 -5.77 -0.30 2.54
N LYS A 103 -6.78 -0.70 1.76
CA LYS A 103 -7.07 -2.13 1.53
C LYS A 103 -6.48 -2.56 0.21
N ALA A 104 -5.66 -3.61 0.20
CA ALA A 104 -5.23 -4.21 -1.05
C ALA A 104 -6.26 -5.22 -1.58
N VAL A 105 -6.36 -5.25 -2.90
CA VAL A 105 -7.19 -6.14 -3.70
C VAL A 105 -6.27 -6.82 -4.73
N SER A 106 -6.30 -8.14 -4.74
CA SER A 106 -5.63 -8.95 -5.76
C SER A 106 -6.47 -8.97 -7.03
N VAL A 107 -5.90 -8.53 -8.14
CA VAL A 107 -6.61 -8.55 -9.43
C VAL A 107 -6.73 -9.98 -9.98
N THR A 108 -5.80 -10.88 -9.62
CA THR A 108 -5.84 -12.28 -10.10
C THR A 108 -6.98 -13.08 -9.47
N ASP A 109 -7.39 -12.70 -8.27
CA ASP A 109 -8.49 -13.37 -7.55
C ASP A 109 -9.86 -12.74 -7.89
N GLY A 110 -9.85 -11.73 -8.77
CA GLY A 110 -11.02 -10.97 -9.18
C GLY A 110 -11.13 -9.63 -8.45
N ILE A 111 -11.60 -8.61 -9.17
CA ILE A 111 -11.88 -7.31 -8.59
C ILE A 111 -13.29 -7.36 -7.98
N PRO A 112 -13.45 -7.10 -6.67
CA PRO A 112 -14.78 -6.99 -6.06
C PRO A 112 -15.57 -5.86 -6.70
N ASP A 113 -16.90 -6.00 -6.69
CA ASP A 113 -17.78 -4.91 -7.10
C ASP A 113 -17.66 -3.70 -6.16
N ALA A 114 -18.14 -2.55 -6.64
CA ALA A 114 -18.05 -1.31 -5.89
C ALA A 114 -18.79 -1.40 -4.54
N GLU A 115 -19.89 -2.15 -4.46
CA GLU A 115 -20.68 -2.35 -3.24
C GLU A 115 -19.85 -3.07 -2.16
N THR A 116 -19.17 -4.15 -2.53
CA THR A 116 -18.26 -4.89 -1.64
C THR A 116 -17.14 -3.97 -1.13
N LEU A 117 -16.57 -3.13 -2.00
CA LEU A 117 -15.55 -2.16 -1.59
C LEU A 117 -16.11 -1.13 -0.59
N THR A 118 -17.38 -0.72 -0.71
CA THR A 118 -17.99 0.23 0.24
C THR A 118 -18.16 -0.32 1.66
N THR A 119 -18.09 -1.64 1.86
CA THR A 119 -18.14 -2.25 3.20
C THR A 119 -16.95 -1.88 4.08
N TYR A 120 -15.80 -1.55 3.46
CA TYR A 120 -14.59 -1.10 4.15
C TYR A 120 -14.70 0.39 4.47
N THR A 121 -15.46 0.73 5.51
CA THR A 121 -15.94 2.10 5.74
C THR A 121 -14.84 3.11 6.05
N LYS A 122 -13.72 2.68 6.62
CA LYS A 122 -12.55 3.54 6.91
C LYS A 122 -11.43 3.41 5.86
N ALA A 123 -11.62 2.64 4.79
CA ALA A 123 -10.66 2.60 3.69
C ALA A 123 -10.62 3.94 2.96
N VAL A 124 -9.44 4.58 2.93
CA VAL A 124 -9.27 5.87 2.22
C VAL A 124 -8.79 5.70 0.78
N ALA A 125 -8.32 4.51 0.44
CA ALA A 125 -7.91 4.10 -0.89
C ALA A 125 -7.85 2.57 -1.00
N PHE A 126 -7.96 2.06 -2.22
CA PHE A 126 -7.80 0.65 -2.54
C PHE A 126 -6.58 0.46 -3.44
N LEU A 127 -5.72 -0.49 -3.07
CA LEU A 127 -4.53 -0.84 -3.83
C LEU A 127 -4.80 -2.07 -4.67
N PHE A 128 -4.65 -1.97 -5.98
CA PHE A 128 -4.86 -3.06 -6.92
C PHE A 128 -3.50 -3.61 -7.35
N ASP A 129 -3.24 -4.88 -7.01
CA ASP A 129 -1.98 -5.55 -7.29
C ASP A 129 -2.17 -6.68 -8.31
N SER A 130 -1.15 -6.91 -9.16
CA SER A 130 -1.11 -8.03 -10.12
C SER A 130 -0.82 -9.38 -9.46
N HIS A 131 -0.52 -9.37 -8.17
CA HIS A 131 -0.19 -10.55 -7.39
C HIS A 131 -1.43 -11.13 -6.69
N ALA A 132 -1.48 -12.47 -6.63
CA ALA A 132 -2.46 -13.18 -5.82
C ALA A 132 -2.39 -12.73 -4.36
N LEU A 133 -3.55 -12.66 -3.71
CA LEU A 133 -3.66 -12.21 -2.34
C LEU A 133 -2.81 -13.11 -1.43
N GLY A 134 -1.97 -12.51 -0.59
CA GLY A 134 -1.04 -13.27 0.25
C GLY A 134 0.26 -13.72 -0.41
N LYS A 135 0.49 -13.42 -1.69
CA LYS A 135 1.83 -13.53 -2.28
C LYS A 135 2.56 -12.20 -2.21
N LEU A 136 3.81 -12.26 -1.78
CA LEU A 136 4.69 -11.09 -1.72
C LEU A 136 5.02 -10.64 -3.15
N GLY A 137 4.80 -9.35 -3.41
CA GLY A 137 4.98 -8.79 -4.75
C GLY A 137 6.43 -8.64 -5.18
N GLY A 138 6.64 -8.28 -6.46
CA GLY A 138 7.97 -8.01 -7.04
C GLY A 138 8.37 -8.86 -8.25
N THR A 139 7.43 -9.50 -8.95
CA THR A 139 7.75 -10.33 -10.14
C THR A 139 7.80 -9.53 -11.46
N GLY A 140 7.48 -8.23 -11.42
CA GLY A 140 7.51 -7.37 -12.62
C GLY A 140 6.34 -7.56 -13.60
N LYS A 141 5.38 -8.45 -13.29
CA LYS A 141 4.23 -8.71 -14.17
C LYS A 141 3.11 -7.71 -13.92
N THR A 142 2.60 -7.10 -14.99
CA THR A 142 1.42 -6.23 -14.95
C THR A 142 0.14 -7.05 -15.19
N PHE A 143 -1.02 -6.42 -14.98
CA PHE A 143 -2.34 -6.97 -15.33
C PHE A 143 -3.04 -6.05 -16.35
N ASP A 144 -4.20 -6.46 -16.85
CA ASP A 144 -5.02 -5.61 -17.73
C ASP A 144 -5.65 -4.46 -16.93
N TRP A 145 -5.13 -3.25 -17.13
CA TRP A 145 -5.56 -2.06 -16.41
C TRP A 145 -6.99 -1.62 -16.73
N ASP A 146 -7.58 -2.09 -17.84
CA ASP A 146 -8.95 -1.75 -18.21
C ASP A 146 -9.98 -2.31 -17.21
N LEU A 147 -9.59 -3.31 -16.41
CA LEU A 147 -10.36 -3.84 -15.29
C LEU A 147 -10.68 -2.77 -14.21
N LEU A 148 -9.94 -1.66 -14.16
CA LEU A 148 -10.15 -0.58 -13.19
C LEU A 148 -11.08 0.54 -13.68
N SER A 149 -11.52 0.50 -14.94
CA SER A 149 -12.29 1.58 -15.59
C SER A 149 -13.62 1.92 -14.90
N GLY A 150 -14.20 1.00 -14.11
CA GLY A 150 -15.44 1.19 -13.36
C GLY A 150 -15.30 1.86 -11.99
N LEU A 151 -14.08 2.10 -11.49
CA LEU A 151 -13.83 2.50 -10.09
C LEU A 151 -13.66 4.01 -9.88
N SER A 152 -14.32 4.83 -10.71
CA SER A 152 -14.12 6.29 -10.77
C SER A 152 -14.41 7.05 -9.45
N ASN A 153 -15.25 6.51 -8.58
CA ASN A 153 -15.60 7.11 -7.28
C ASN A 153 -14.65 6.73 -6.13
N ILE A 154 -13.64 5.89 -6.41
CA ILE A 154 -12.74 5.33 -5.40
C ILE A 154 -11.31 5.83 -5.67
N ARG A 155 -10.56 6.12 -4.60
CA ARG A 155 -9.13 6.42 -4.75
C ARG A 155 -8.37 5.13 -5.03
N VAL A 156 -8.00 4.95 -6.29
CA VAL A 156 -7.22 3.81 -6.78
C VAL A 156 -5.72 4.05 -6.58
N ILE A 157 -5.04 3.12 -5.91
CA ILE A 157 -3.59 2.98 -5.92
C ILE A 157 -3.25 1.83 -6.86
N LEU A 158 -2.50 2.10 -7.91
CA LEU A 158 -2.10 1.07 -8.87
C LEU A 158 -0.75 0.48 -8.47
N ALA A 159 -0.71 -0.83 -8.24
CA ALA A 159 0.50 -1.59 -7.98
C ALA A 159 0.68 -2.70 -9.03
N GLY A 160 1.58 -3.64 -8.78
CA GLY A 160 1.77 -4.81 -9.64
C GLY A 160 2.63 -4.55 -10.88
N GLY A 161 3.91 -4.89 -10.78
CA GLY A 161 4.83 -4.90 -11.93
C GLY A 161 5.16 -3.53 -12.54
N LEU A 162 4.90 -2.43 -11.84
CA LEU A 162 5.28 -1.10 -12.29
C LEU A 162 6.80 -0.91 -12.29
N ASN A 163 7.32 -0.28 -13.34
CA ASN A 163 8.72 0.07 -13.54
C ASN A 163 8.86 1.30 -14.45
N GLU A 164 10.08 1.78 -14.66
CA GLU A 164 10.39 2.98 -15.44
C GLU A 164 9.89 2.90 -16.90
N SER A 165 9.79 1.70 -17.46
CA SER A 165 9.34 1.50 -18.84
C SER A 165 7.82 1.54 -19.00
N ASN A 166 7.04 1.25 -17.95
CA ASN A 166 5.59 1.10 -18.06
C ASN A 166 4.77 2.10 -17.21
N VAL A 167 5.35 2.70 -16.17
CA VAL A 167 4.60 3.54 -15.21
C VAL A 167 3.95 4.76 -15.87
N GLN A 168 4.60 5.35 -16.87
CA GLN A 168 4.02 6.49 -17.59
C GLN A 168 2.74 6.10 -18.35
N LYS A 169 2.74 4.93 -18.99
CA LYS A 169 1.56 4.39 -19.69
C LYS A 169 0.45 4.08 -18.68
N ALA A 170 0.82 3.46 -17.55
CA ALA A 170 -0.09 3.13 -16.46
C ALA A 170 -0.85 4.35 -15.94
N ILE A 171 -0.12 5.42 -15.64
CA ILE A 171 -0.68 6.68 -15.16
C ILE A 171 -1.60 7.32 -16.20
N ARG A 172 -1.22 7.32 -17.49
CA ARG A 172 -2.05 7.93 -18.54
C ARG A 172 -3.36 7.18 -18.77
N GLN A 173 -3.32 5.85 -18.70
CA GLN A 173 -4.48 4.99 -18.93
C GLN A 173 -5.43 4.97 -17.72
N VAL A 174 -4.91 4.71 -16.52
CA VAL A 174 -5.73 4.53 -15.31
C VAL A 174 -6.05 5.85 -14.61
N ARG A 175 -5.17 6.86 -14.74
CA ARG A 175 -5.22 8.12 -13.97
C ARG A 175 -5.41 7.87 -12.45
N PRO A 176 -4.57 7.01 -11.84
CA PRO A 176 -4.77 6.59 -10.46
C PRO A 176 -4.45 7.74 -9.50
N TYR A 177 -4.97 7.62 -8.27
CA TYR A 177 -4.63 8.51 -7.17
C TYR A 177 -3.13 8.40 -6.81
N ALA A 178 -2.61 7.17 -6.78
CA ALA A 178 -1.20 6.89 -6.56
C ALA A 178 -0.72 5.68 -7.36
N VAL A 179 0.60 5.59 -7.53
CA VAL A 179 1.35 4.40 -7.97
C VAL A 179 2.35 3.98 -6.91
#